data_AF-A0A369VWN6-F1
#
_entry.id   AF-A0A369VWN6-F1
#
_cell.length_a   1.000
_cell.length_b   1.000
_cell.length_c   1.000
_cell.angle_alpha   90.00
_cell.angle_beta   90.00
_cell.angle_gamma   90.00
#
_symmetry.space_group_name_H-M   'P 1'
#
loop_
_entity.id
_entity.type
_entity.pdbx_description
1 polymer ?
#
loop_
_entity_poly.entity_id
_entity_poly.type
_entity_poly.pdbx_seq_one_letter_code
_entity_poly.pdbx_strand_id
1 'polypeptide(L)'
;MMTLTADVRSAKITRTSSGLSKNTARAVDMARLHLRTGNPGAYARALAGEHRATNSRQQRAIEAVIAADGRERLFTRHPANGCLMAREG
;
A
#
# COMPACT_ATOMS: atom_id res chain seq x y z
N MET A 1 -37.98 -0.05 2.90
CA MET A 1 -36.88 -0.11 1.90
C MET A 1 -36.12 1.20 1.98
N MET A 2 -34.89 1.20 2.49
CA MET A 2 -34.03 2.38 2.53
C MET A 2 -32.70 2.01 1.86
N THR A 3 -32.49 2.54 0.67
CA THR A 3 -31.27 2.42 -0.13
C THR A 3 -30.22 3.38 0.44
N LEU A 4 -29.32 2.85 1.26
CA LEU A 4 -28.11 3.56 1.71
C LEU A 4 -27.05 3.43 0.60
N THR A 5 -26.97 4.43 -0.27
CA THR A 5 -25.80 4.64 -1.13
C THR A 5 -24.64 5.06 -0.24
N ALA A 6 -23.82 4.08 0.15
CA ALA A 6 -22.53 4.33 0.78
C ALA A 6 -21.59 4.93 -0.28
N ASP A 7 -21.43 6.24 -0.24
CA ASP A 7 -20.38 6.97 -0.94
C ASP A 7 -19.04 6.41 -0.45
N VAL A 8 -18.44 5.49 -1.23
CA VAL A 8 -17.13 4.93 -0.97
C VAL A 8 -16.12 6.06 -1.22
N ARG A 9 -15.90 6.87 -0.20
CA ARG A 9 -14.85 7.88 -0.17
C ARG A 9 -13.52 7.14 -0.23
N SER A 10 -13.03 6.97 -1.45
CA SER A 10 -11.73 6.38 -1.77
C SER A 10 -10.69 6.91 -0.79
N ALA A 11 -10.11 6.01 0.01
CA ALA A 11 -9.12 6.36 1.01
C ALA A 11 -7.99 7.12 0.31
N LYS A 12 -7.89 8.41 0.61
CA LYS A 12 -6.85 9.30 0.08
C LYS A 12 -5.51 8.66 0.45
N ILE A 13 -4.84 8.05 -0.54
CA ILE A 13 -3.51 7.49 -0.40
C ILE A 13 -2.65 8.63 0.11
N THR A 14 -2.36 8.60 1.41
CA THR A 14 -1.50 9.57 2.05
C THR A 14 -0.16 9.35 1.38
N ARG A 15 0.27 10.32 0.57
CA ARG A 15 1.60 10.31 -0.06
C ARG A 15 2.61 10.08 1.06
N THR A 16 3.09 8.85 1.19
CA THR A 16 4.27 8.48 1.96
C THR A 16 5.49 8.96 1.16
N SER A 17 5.58 10.27 0.92
CA SER A 17 6.60 10.88 0.08
C SER A 17 7.65 11.67 0.88
N SER A 18 7.58 11.72 2.21
CA SER A 18 8.54 12.50 3.00
C SER A 18 9.91 11.81 3.16
N GLY A 19 10.05 10.53 2.73
CA GLY A 19 11.28 9.74 2.87
C GLY A 19 11.86 9.14 1.59
N LEU A 20 11.12 9.16 0.47
CA LEU A 20 11.53 8.54 -0.79
C LEU A 20 12.10 9.58 -1.77
N SER A 21 13.13 9.20 -2.53
CA SER A 21 13.53 10.00 -3.70
C SER A 21 12.45 9.93 -4.79
N LYS A 22 12.49 10.85 -5.76
CA LYS A 22 11.57 10.82 -6.92
C LYS A 22 11.66 9.50 -7.68
N ASN A 23 12.86 8.95 -7.86
CA ASN A 23 13.08 7.71 -8.58
C ASN A 23 12.50 6.52 -7.82
N THR A 24 12.80 6.44 -6.52
CA THR A 24 12.29 5.38 -5.64
C THR A 24 10.77 5.44 -5.50
N ALA A 25 10.18 6.64 -5.43
CA ALA A 25 8.73 6.80 -5.42
C ALA A 25 8.09 6.24 -6.72
N ARG A 26 8.69 6.52 -7.89
CA ARG A 26 8.23 5.97 -9.17
C ARG A 26 8.36 4.45 -9.21
N ALA A 27 9.44 3.89 -8.68
CA ALA A 27 9.63 2.44 -8.58
C ALA A 27 8.55 1.78 -7.70
N VAL A 28 8.23 2.41 -6.57
CA VAL A 28 7.12 1.98 -5.69
C VAL A 28 5.77 2.03 -6.41
N ASP A 29 5.49 3.08 -7.18
CA ASP A 29 4.23 3.19 -7.93
C ASP A 29 4.10 2.09 -9.01
N MET A 30 5.19 1.75 -9.67
CA MET A 30 5.26 0.62 -10.61
C MET A 30 5.07 -0.72 -9.90
N ALA A 31 5.68 -0.92 -8.73
CA ALA A 31 5.44 -2.11 -7.93
C ALA A 31 3.96 -2.23 -7.56
N ARG A 32 3.32 -1.15 -7.11
CA ARG A 32 1.88 -1.11 -6.78
C ARG A 32 0.98 -1.37 -7.98
N LEU A 33 1.45 -1.13 -9.20
CA LEU A 33 0.73 -1.56 -10.40
C LEU A 33 0.66 -3.09 -10.49
N HIS A 34 1.75 -3.80 -10.21
CA HIS A 34 1.74 -5.26 -10.19
C HIS A 34 0.75 -5.85 -9.17
N LEU A 35 0.62 -5.20 -8.00
CA LEU A 35 -0.42 -5.55 -7.03
C LEU A 35 -1.82 -5.42 -7.61
N ARG A 36 -2.11 -4.31 -8.30
CA ARG A 36 -3.42 -4.04 -8.92
C ARG A 36 -3.75 -4.99 -10.06
N THR A 37 -2.75 -5.46 -10.80
CA THR A 37 -2.91 -6.43 -11.89
C THR A 37 -2.86 -7.89 -11.42
N GLY A 38 -2.96 -8.16 -10.11
CA GLY A 38 -2.99 -9.52 -9.58
C GLY A 38 -1.64 -10.26 -9.60
N ASN A 39 -0.51 -9.56 -9.70
CA ASN A 39 0.82 -10.16 -9.71
C ASN A 39 1.65 -9.76 -8.45
N PRO A 40 1.38 -10.38 -7.29
CA PRO A 40 2.10 -10.06 -6.05
C PRO A 40 3.58 -10.47 -6.08
N GLY A 41 3.96 -11.47 -6.88
CA GLY A 41 5.35 -11.89 -7.04
C GLY A 41 6.22 -10.81 -7.72
N ALA A 42 5.67 -10.18 -8.76
CA ALA A 42 6.35 -9.05 -9.43
C ALA A 42 6.47 -7.82 -8.52
N TYR A 43 5.45 -7.54 -7.70
CA TYR A 43 5.54 -6.51 -6.65
C TYR A 43 6.69 -6.78 -5.68
N ALA A 44 6.75 -7.98 -5.11
CA ALA A 44 7.77 -8.34 -4.13
C ALA A 44 9.18 -8.26 -4.73
N ARG A 45 9.35 -8.76 -5.96
CA ARG A 45 10.63 -8.69 -6.68
C ARG A 45 11.06 -7.24 -6.96
N ALA A 46 10.14 -6.38 -7.41
CA ALA A 46 10.41 -4.98 -7.70
C ALA A 46 10.86 -4.22 -6.45
N LEU A 47 10.12 -4.32 -5.34
CA LEU A 47 10.49 -3.63 -4.09
C LEU A 47 11.77 -4.21 -3.47
N ALA A 48 12.01 -5.51 -3.55
CA ALA A 48 13.25 -6.10 -3.07
C ALA A 48 14.49 -5.65 -3.87
N GLY A 49 14.31 -5.35 -5.16
CA GLY A 49 15.36 -4.74 -5.99
C GLY A 49 15.65 -3.30 -5.56
N GLU A 50 14.60 -2.48 -5.44
CA GLU A 50 14.71 -1.08 -5.03
C GLU A 50 15.28 -0.93 -3.61
N HIS A 51 14.87 -1.79 -2.67
CA HIS A 51 15.38 -1.79 -1.29
C HIS A 51 16.89 -2.05 -1.24
N ARG A 52 17.39 -3.00 -2.02
CA ARG A 52 18.83 -3.30 -2.11
C ARG A 52 19.64 -2.20 -2.78
N ALA A 53 19.03 -1.43 -3.68
CA ALA A 53 19.69 -0.37 -4.45
C ALA A 53 19.72 1.00 -3.75
N THR A 54 19.09 1.13 -2.58
CA THR A 54 18.88 2.41 -1.90
C THR A 54 19.58 2.49 -0.54
N ASN A 55 19.62 3.69 0.05
CA ASN A 55 20.23 3.91 1.37
C ASN A 55 19.28 3.55 2.53
N SER A 56 19.81 3.47 3.75
CA SER A 56 19.04 3.05 4.93
C SER A 56 17.80 3.89 5.23
N ARG A 57 17.81 5.19 4.90
CA ARG A 57 16.62 6.04 5.05
C ARG A 57 15.52 5.63 4.07
N GLN A 58 15.87 5.38 2.82
CA GLN A 58 14.95 4.96 1.78
C GLN A 58 14.47 3.52 1.98
N GLN A 59 15.34 2.62 2.44
CA GLN A 59 14.99 1.24 2.83
C GLN A 59 13.86 1.23 3.87
N ARG A 60 14.00 2.00 4.96
CA ARG A 60 12.94 2.16 5.97
C ARG A 60 11.64 2.72 5.39
N ALA A 61 11.74 3.65 4.45
CA ALA A 61 10.57 4.20 3.78
C ALA A 61 9.89 3.16 2.87
N ILE A 62 10.64 2.29 2.19
CA ILE A 62 10.12 1.17 1.41
C ILE A 62 9.47 0.12 2.33
N GLU A 63 10.08 -0.20 3.47
CA GLU A 63 9.49 -1.09 4.48
C GLU A 63 8.16 -0.56 5.02
N ALA A 64 8.08 0.76 5.29
CA ALA A 64 6.84 1.40 5.69
C ALA A 64 5.75 1.33 4.59
N VAL A 65 6.14 1.42 3.31
CA VAL A 65 5.23 1.20 2.18
C VAL A 65 4.72 -0.24 2.16
N ILE A 66 5.59 -1.23 2.32
CA ILE A 66 5.20 -2.65 2.36
C ILE A 66 4.21 -2.91 3.49
N ALA A 67 4.47 -2.35 4.67
CA ALA A 67 3.57 -2.48 5.83
C ALA A 67 2.20 -1.83 5.56
N ALA A 68 2.17 -0.66 4.92
CA ALA A 68 0.94 0.03 4.57
C ALA A 68 0.12 -0.74 3.52
N ASP A 69 0.77 -1.18 2.44
CA ASP A 69 0.13 -1.96 1.36
C ASP A 69 -0.39 -3.30 1.90
N GLY A 70 0.38 -3.97 2.76
CA GLY A 70 -0.02 -5.20 3.43
C GLY A 70 -1.22 -4.98 4.36
N ARG A 71 -1.22 -3.90 5.14
CA ARG A 71 -2.35 -3.55 6.02
C ARG A 71 -3.64 -3.35 5.23
N GLU A 72 -3.59 -2.62 4.12
CA GLU A 72 -4.75 -2.33 3.28
C GLU A 72 -5.32 -3.60 2.61
N ARG A 73 -4.46 -4.57 2.30
CA ARG A 73 -4.87 -5.82 1.66
C ARG A 73 -5.38 -6.87 2.64
N LEU A 74 -4.74 -6.99 3.80
CA LEU A 74 -5.04 -8.02 4.79
C LEU A 74 -6.11 -7.60 5.77
N PHE A 75 -6.31 -6.30 5.99
CA PHE A 75 -7.23 -5.80 6.98
C PHE A 75 -8.23 -4.78 6.40
N THR A 76 -9.45 -4.83 6.93
CA THR A 76 -10.46 -3.79 6.78
C THR A 76 -10.73 -3.12 8.13
N ARG A 77 -11.41 -1.98 8.14
CA ARG A 77 -11.85 -1.32 9.38
C ARG A 77 -13.30 -1.67 9.68
N HIS A 78 -13.58 -2.07 10.92
CA HIS A 78 -14.94 -2.28 11.37
C HIS A 78 -15.73 -0.96 11.36
N PRO A 79 -16.94 -0.91 10.78
CA PRO A 79 -17.67 0.34 10.55
C PRO A 79 -18.08 1.08 11.84
N ALA A 80 -18.28 0.37 12.96
CA ALA A 80 -18.81 0.99 14.18
C ALA A 80 -17.74 1.53 15.14
N ASN A 81 -16.57 0.88 15.23
CA ASN A 81 -15.54 1.21 16.23
C ASN A 81 -14.15 1.39 15.62
N GLY A 82 -13.99 1.19 14.30
CA GLY A 82 -12.74 1.41 13.60
C GLY A 82 -11.63 0.41 13.92
N CYS A 83 -11.90 -0.69 14.64
CA CYS A 83 -10.91 -1.73 14.88
C CYS A 83 -10.49 -2.40 13.56
N LEU A 84 -9.26 -2.92 13.50
CA LEU A 84 -8.79 -3.66 12.33
C LEU A 84 -9.33 -5.09 12.40
N MET A 85 -9.97 -5.53 11.32
CA MET A 85 -10.46 -6.88 11.14
C MET A 85 -9.80 -7.50 9.92
N ALA A 86 -9.66 -8.82 9.90
CA ALA A 86 -9.22 -9.52 8.69
C ALA A 86 -10.17 -9.19 7.53
N ARG A 87 -9.60 -8.94 6.36
CA ARG A 87 -10.39 -8.71 5.15
C ARG A 87 -10.93 -10.06 4.69
N GLU A 88 -12.24 -10.19 4.60
CA GLU A 88 -12.86 -11.36 3.97
C GLU A 88 -12.49 -11.37 2.47
N GLY A 89 -12.01 -12.52 2.00
CA GLY A 89 -11.38 -12.71 0.69
C GLY A 89 -12.36 -12.93 -0.45
#